data_AF-A0A496XW78-F1
#
_entry.id   AF-A0A496XW78-F1
#
_cell.length_a   1.000
_cell.length_b   1.000
_cell.length_c   1.000
_cell.angle_alpha   90.00
_cell.angle_beta   90.00
_cell.angle_gamma   90.00
#
_symmetry.space_group_name_H-M   'P 1'
#
loop_
_entity.id
_entity.type
_entity.pdbx_description
1 polymer ?
#
loop_
_entity_poly.entity_id
_entity_poly.type
_entity_poly.pdbx_seq_one_letter_code
_entity_poly.pdbx_strand_id
1 'polypeptide(L)' 'MKSKLYAIYKNKKHKGNERGTSSSDAIKNYVIASLFEEFLDDKLFMSQYYAKPAINGIHHHFIKLKDLNC' A
#
# COMPACT_ATOMS: atom_id res chain seq x y z
N MET A 1 -0.20 12.48 15.71
CA MET A 1 -0.92 11.22 15.44
C MET A 1 0.09 10.08 15.29
N LYS A 2 -0.23 8.86 15.75
CA LYS A 2 0.67 7.70 15.61
C LYS A 2 0.58 7.14 14.19
N SER A 3 1.71 7.09 13.49
CA SER A 3 1.81 6.48 12.16
C SER A 3 1.53 4.97 12.21
N LYS A 4 0.74 4.47 11.27
CA LYS A 4 0.41 3.05 11.07
C LYS A 4 1.04 2.55 9.78
N LEU A 5 1.31 1.24 9.70
CA LEU A 5 1.77 0.61 8.47
C LEU A 5 0.56 0.23 7.60
N TYR A 6 0.61 0.57 6.32
CA TYR A 6 -0.40 0.23 5.32
C TYR A 6 0.23 -0.59 4.20
N ALA A 7 -0.48 -1.61 3.74
CA ALA A 7 -0.16 -2.30 2.49
C ALA A 7 -0.72 -1.49 1.32
N ILE A 8 0.15 -1.12 0.39
CA ILE A 8 -0.16 -0.33 -0.80
C ILE A 8 -0.41 -1.26 -1.96
N TYR A 9 -1.50 -1.01 -2.67
CA TYR A 9 -1.90 -1.74 -3.86
C TYR A 9 -2.06 -0.77 -5.01
N LYS A 10 -1.71 -1.22 -6.22
CA LYS A 10 -2.00 -0.54 -7.48
C LYS A 10 -2.68 -1.52 -8.41
N ASN A 11 -3.83 -1.17 -8.99
CA ASN A 11 -4.57 -2.04 -9.92
C ASN A 11 -4.76 -3.45 -9.35
N LYS A 12 -5.20 -3.54 -8.07
CA LYS A 12 -5.41 -4.78 -7.31
C LYS A 12 -4.16 -5.62 -7.01
N LYS A 13 -2.96 -5.18 -7.40
CA LYS A 13 -1.69 -5.87 -7.11
C LYS A 13 -0.98 -5.18 -5.95
N HIS A 14 -0.49 -5.97 -4.99
CA HIS A 14 0.34 -5.45 -3.90
C HIS A 14 1.65 -4.89 -4.47
N LYS A 15 2.10 -3.75 -3.93
CA LYS A 15 3.29 -3.05 -4.40
C LYS A 15 4.33 -2.85 -3.31
N GLY A 16 3.90 -2.67 -2.08
CA GLY A 16 4.78 -2.46 -0.95
C GLY A 16 3.99 -2.09 0.29
N ASN A 17 4.71 -1.72 1.33
CA ASN A 17 4.11 -1.23 2.55
C ASN A 17 4.68 0.16 2.83
N GLU A 18 3.84 1.05 3.33
CA GLU A 18 4.25 2.40 3.67
C GLU A 18 3.56 2.88 4.95
N ARG A 19 4.27 3.71 5.70
CA ARG A 19 3.80 4.35 6.91
C ARG A 19 3.01 5.61 6.59
N GLY A 20 1.91 5.80 7.31
CA GLY A 20 1.09 7.00 7.19
C GLY A 20 0.19 7.22 8.40
N THR A 21 -0.26 8.45 8.57
CA THR A 21 -1.31 8.82 9.53
C THR A 21 -2.69 8.34 9.06
N SER A 22 -2.87 8.17 7.75
CA SER A 22 -4.07 7.63 7.09
C SER A 22 -3.68 6.75 5.88
N SER A 23 -4.66 6.08 5.28
CA SER A 23 -4.46 5.32 4.03
C SER A 23 -4.02 6.22 2.87
N SER A 24 -4.63 7.40 2.74
CA SER A 24 -4.29 8.39 1.71
C SER A 24 -2.86 8.90 1.90
N ASP A 25 -2.49 9.21 3.13
CA ASP A 25 -1.13 9.65 3.50
C ASP A 25 -0.08 8.58 3.15
N ALA A 26 -0.34 7.31 3.49
CA ALA A 26 0.55 6.21 3.14
C ALA A 26 0.69 6.00 1.62
N ILE A 27 -0.39 6.19 0.85
CA ILE A 27 -0.32 6.15 -0.62
C ILE A 27 0.57 7.27 -1.15
N LYS A 28 0.41 8.51 -0.66
CA LYS A 28 1.23 9.65 -1.07
C LYS A 28 2.70 9.42 -0.77
N ASN A 29 3.03 8.98 0.45
CA ASN A 29 4.39 8.66 0.85
C ASN A 29 5.00 7.59 -0.06
N TYR A 30 4.24 6.55 -0.42
CA TYR A 30 4.69 5.49 -1.32
C TYR A 30 4.97 6.03 -2.74
N VAL A 31 4.10 6.90 -3.24
CA VAL A 31 4.24 7.53 -4.58
C VAL A 31 5.49 8.40 -4.63
N ILE A 32 5.73 9.21 -3.60
CA ILE A 32 6.95 10.03 -3.47
C ILE A 32 8.19 9.15 -3.40
N ALA A 33 8.19 8.12 -2.53
CA ALA A 33 9.30 7.18 -2.40
C ALA A 33 9.60 6.39 -3.69
N SER A 34 8.59 6.24 -4.56
CA SER A 34 8.71 5.61 -5.87
C SER A 34 9.13 6.58 -6.98
N LEU A 35 9.49 7.83 -6.65
CA LEU A 35 9.87 8.89 -7.60
C LEU A 35 8.76 9.24 -8.61
N PHE A 36 7.49 9.23 -8.17
CA PHE A 36 6.33 9.64 -8.95
C PHE A 36 5.61 10.85 -8.34
N GLU A 37 6.35 11.72 -7.64
CA GLU A 37 5.78 12.87 -6.95
C GLU A 37 5.06 13.84 -7.89
N GLU A 38 5.49 13.96 -9.15
CA GLU A 38 4.82 14.81 -10.13
C GLU A 38 3.38 14.34 -10.46
N PHE A 39 3.04 13.09 -10.15
CA PHE A 39 1.71 12.52 -10.41
C PHE A 39 0.76 12.60 -9.20
N LEU A 40 1.15 13.25 -8.11
CA LEU A 40 0.31 13.35 -6.91
C LEU A 40 -1.02 14.09 -7.16
N ASP A 41 -1.04 15.04 -8.10
CA ASP A 41 -2.23 15.78 -8.49
C ASP A 41 -2.99 15.15 -9.67
N ASP A 42 -2.41 14.13 -10.32
CA ASP A 42 -3.09 13.35 -11.35
C ASP A 42 -4.11 12.41 -10.71
N LYS A 43 -5.37 12.83 -10.72
CA LYS A 43 -6.50 12.06 -10.18
C LYS A 43 -6.63 10.68 -10.82
N LEU A 44 -6.36 10.55 -12.12
CA LEU A 44 -6.45 9.27 -12.83
C LEU A 44 -5.34 8.33 -12.37
N PHE A 45 -4.10 8.82 -12.26
CA PHE A 45 -2.98 8.05 -11.72
C PHE A 45 -3.23 7.61 -10.28
N MET A 46 -3.63 8.55 -9.41
CA MET A 46 -3.85 8.28 -7.98
C MET A 46 -5.03 7.34 -7.74
N SER A 47 -6.07 7.38 -8.57
CA SER A 47 -7.23 6.47 -8.45
C SER A 47 -6.89 4.98 -8.61
N GLN A 48 -5.73 4.67 -9.20
CA GLN A 48 -5.26 3.29 -9.37
C GLN A 48 -4.75 2.69 -8.06
N TYR A 49 -4.46 3.53 -7.06
CA TYR A 49 -3.92 3.12 -5.77
C TYR A 49 -5.01 2.97 -4.71
N TYR A 50 -4.83 1.99 -3.84
CA TYR A 50 -5.57 1.90 -2.58
C TYR A 50 -4.69 1.29 -1.51
N ALA A 51 -5.03 1.55 -0.25
CA ALA A 51 -4.28 1.08 0.90
C ALA A 51 -5.19 0.40 1.92
N LYS A 52 -4.67 -0.64 2.56
CA LYS A 52 -5.33 -1.33 3.68
C LYS A 52 -4.37 -1.36 4.86
N PRO A 53 -4.84 -1.27 6.11
CA PRO A 53 -3.98 -1.49 7.28
C PRO A 53 -3.20 -2.81 7.11
N ALA A 54 -1.88 -2.75 7.24
CA ALA A 54 -1.07 -3.96 7.19
C ALA A 54 -1.35 -4.77 8.47
N ILE A 55 -1.82 -6.01 8.32
CA ILE A 55 -2.05 -6.90 9.45
C ILE A 55 -0.68 -7.35 9.97
N ASN A 56 -0.45 -7.18 11.29
CA ASN A 56 0.73 -7.63 12.02
C ASN A 56 2.11 -7.11 11.59
N GLY A 57 2.20 -6.01 10.82
CA GLY A 57 3.51 -5.44 10.46
C GLY A 57 4.40 -6.36 9.60
N ILE A 58 3.84 -7.45 9.08
CA ILE A 58 4.54 -8.45 8.28
C ILE A 58 4.02 -8.35 6.84
N HIS A 59 4.92 -8.45 5.87
CA HIS A 59 4.62 -8.60 4.44
C HIS A 59 3.75 -9.85 4.23
N HIS A 60 2.43 -9.73 4.31
CA HIS A 60 1.54 -10.82 3.97
C HIS A 60 1.47 -10.96 2.45
N HIS A 61 2.38 -11.78 1.90
CA HIS A 61 2.03 -12.61 0.75
C HIS A 61 0.84 -13.46 1.20
N PHE A 62 -0.34 -13.21 0.64
CA PHE A 62 -1.52 -14.04 0.86
C PHE A 62 -1.22 -15.43 0.27
N ILE A 63 -0.57 -16.32 1.02
CA ILE A 63 -0.62 -17.75 0.73
C ILE A 63 -2.02 -18.18 1.14
N LYS A 64 -2.80 -18.73 0.21
CA LYS A 64 -4.13 -19.25 0.54
C LYS A 64 -3.92 -20.49 1.41
N LEU A 65 -4.75 -20.66 2.43
CA LEU A 65 -4.73 -21.83 3.35
C LEU A 65 -4.72 -23.22 2.67
N LYS A 66 -5.06 -23.31 1.38
CA LYS A 66 -4.98 -24.53 0.58
C LYS A 66 -3.55 -24.93 0.16
N ASP A 67 -2.57 -24.06 0.31
CA ASP A 67 -1.18 -24.30 -0.10
C ASP A 67 -0.28 -24.73 1.09
N LEU A 68 -0.87 -25.01 2.27
CA LEU A 68 -0.17 -25.36 3.52
C LEU A 68 -0.31 -26.82 3.96
N ASN A 69 -0.83 -27.70 3.11
CA ASN A 69 -0.80 -29.14 3.35
C ASN A 69 0.31 -29.79 2.51
N CYS A 70 1.49 -29.92 3.11
CA CYS A 70 2.52 -30.88 2.72
C CYS A 70 2.87 -31.70 3.96
#